data_AF-A0A3C1GGN8-F1
#
_entry.id   AF-A0A3C1GGN8-F1
#
_cell.length_a   1.000
_cell.length_b   1.000
_cell.length_c   1.000
_cell.angle_alpha   90.00
_cell.angle_beta   90.00
_cell.angle_gamma   90.00
#
_symmetry.space_group_name_H-M   'P 1'
#
loop_
_entity.id
_entity.type
_entity.pdbx_description
1 polymer ?
#
loop_
_entity_poly.entity_id
_entity_poly.type
_entity_poly.pdbx_seq_one_letter_code
_entity_poly.pdbx_strand_id
1 'polypeptide(L)'
;MLRDVPGRPGKEPALVPASWRNRRLSDLTREDVAELHARVGRDRGHYTANRALALLRAMFTLARTWGLCSGDNPATGIRQFREARRDRVLGPDELSRALVAIDQEADWRWRAYFRLALLLGPRKHELLRAQWTKLDFSARSWRLPTTKAGRPHLFPLPTPACPRKDRRGRGTSRPGRWRRATARSCHSPG
;
A
#
# COMPACT_ATOMS: atom_id res chain seq x y z
N MET A 1 -17.02 4.00 20.89
CA MET A 1 -17.76 4.56 19.73
C MET A 1 -16.89 4.43 18.48
N LEU A 2 -16.76 3.22 17.93
CA LEU A 2 -16.26 3.06 16.56
C LEU A 2 -17.44 3.45 15.65
N ARG A 3 -17.32 4.57 14.93
CA ARG A 3 -18.29 4.90 13.89
C ARG A 3 -18.25 3.80 12.84
N ASP A 4 -19.43 3.31 12.49
CA ASP A 4 -19.68 2.52 11.30
C ASP A 4 -18.82 3.03 10.15
N VAL A 5 -17.94 2.16 9.63
CA VAL A 5 -17.33 2.38 8.33
C VAL A 5 -18.45 2.07 7.34
N PRO A 6 -18.99 3.06 6.60
CA PRO A 6 -20.11 2.83 5.71
C PRO A 6 -19.73 1.72 4.74
N GLY A 7 -20.56 0.67 4.75
CA GLY A 7 -20.45 -0.46 3.83
C GLY A 7 -20.31 0.04 2.40
N ARG A 8 -19.38 -0.59 1.66
CA ARG A 8 -19.06 -0.26 0.27
C ARG A 8 -20.36 -0.11 -0.55
N PRO A 9 -20.72 1.11 -0.99
CA PRO A 9 -21.94 1.29 -1.76
C PRO A 9 -21.82 0.51 -3.08
N GLY A 10 -22.97 0.08 -3.58
CA GLY A 10 -23.13 -0.89 -4.67
C GLY A 10 -22.21 -0.66 -5.87
N LYS A 11 -21.74 -1.79 -6.45
CA LYS A 11 -21.08 -1.97 -7.75
C LYS A 11 -20.59 -0.63 -8.36
N GLU A 12 -19.40 -0.19 -7.94
CA GLU A 12 -18.79 1.02 -8.49
C GLU A 12 -18.87 0.99 -10.03
N PRO A 13 -19.41 2.04 -10.69
CA PRO A 13 -19.64 2.02 -12.13
C PRO A 13 -18.31 1.80 -12.83
N ALA A 14 -18.20 0.72 -13.62
CA ALA A 14 -16.94 0.29 -14.21
C ALA A 14 -16.20 1.46 -14.87
N LEU A 15 -14.88 1.51 -14.68
CA LEU A 15 -14.02 2.57 -15.23
C LEU A 15 -14.24 2.73 -16.74
N VAL A 16 -14.35 1.61 -17.45
CA VAL A 16 -14.68 1.54 -18.88
C VAL A 16 -16.20 1.36 -19.03
N PRO A 17 -16.86 2.13 -19.91
CA PRO A 17 -18.30 2.02 -20.09
C PRO A 17 -18.63 0.67 -20.73
N ALA A 18 -19.79 0.11 -20.36
CA ALA A 18 -20.23 -1.19 -20.87
C ALA A 18 -20.35 -1.22 -22.41
N SER A 19 -20.61 -0.08 -23.04
CA SER A 19 -20.69 0.09 -24.49
C SER A 19 -19.40 -0.26 -25.23
N TRP A 20 -18.25 -0.28 -24.56
CA TRP A 20 -16.96 -0.61 -25.20
C TRP A 20 -16.67 -2.11 -25.21
N ARG A 21 -17.37 -2.91 -24.40
CA ARG A 21 -17.05 -4.34 -24.23
C ARG A 21 -17.09 -5.16 -25.53
N ASN A 22 -17.94 -4.75 -26.47
CA ASN A 22 -18.15 -5.44 -27.74
C ASN A 22 -17.73 -4.62 -28.97
N ARG A 23 -17.06 -3.48 -28.76
CA ARG A 23 -16.54 -2.67 -29.88
C ARG A 23 -15.17 -3.19 -30.31
N ARG A 24 -14.87 -3.09 -31.61
CA ARG A 24 -13.53 -3.40 -32.09
C ARG A 24 -12.58 -2.30 -31.65
N LEU A 25 -11.31 -2.65 -31.48
CA LEU A 25 -10.27 -1.68 -31.10
C LEU A 25 -10.11 -0.58 -32.15
N SER A 26 -10.33 -0.90 -33.42
CA SER A 26 -10.33 0.03 -34.57
C SER A 26 -11.42 1.09 -34.52
N ASP A 27 -12.53 0.80 -33.83
CA ASP A 27 -13.71 1.65 -33.85
C ASP A 27 -13.63 2.74 -32.77
N LEU A 28 -12.66 2.65 -31.84
CA LEU A 28 -12.52 3.58 -30.74
C LEU A 28 -11.83 4.86 -31.22
N THR A 29 -12.55 5.95 -31.08
CA THR A 29 -12.11 7.28 -31.53
C THR A 29 -11.42 8.05 -30.41
N ARG A 30 -10.80 9.19 -30.76
CA ARG A 30 -10.24 10.12 -29.79
C ARG A 30 -11.33 10.71 -28.90
N GLU A 31 -12.48 11.00 -29.48
CA GLU A 31 -13.66 11.55 -28.83
C GLU A 31 -14.17 10.59 -27.74
N ASP A 32 -14.26 9.30 -28.07
CA ASP A 32 -14.62 8.25 -27.11
C ASP A 32 -13.69 8.27 -25.87
N VAL A 33 -12.37 8.35 -26.09
CA VAL A 33 -11.39 8.37 -24.99
C VAL A 33 -11.43 9.67 -24.20
N ALA A 34 -11.67 10.81 -24.86
CA ALA A 34 -11.81 12.10 -24.19
C ALA A 34 -13.07 12.14 -23.31
N GLU A 35 -14.20 11.62 -23.79
CA GLU A 35 -15.43 11.50 -23.02
C GLU A 35 -15.23 10.59 -21.80
N LEU A 36 -14.55 9.46 -22.00
CA LEU A 36 -14.19 8.55 -20.91
C LEU A 36 -13.34 9.27 -19.84
N HIS A 37 -12.30 9.99 -20.26
CA HIS A 37 -11.41 10.70 -19.36
C HIS A 37 -12.15 11.78 -18.57
N ALA A 38 -13.01 12.56 -19.23
CA ALA A 38 -13.84 13.57 -18.59
C ALA A 38 -14.83 12.97 -17.58
N ARG A 39 -15.52 11.88 -17.96
CA ARG A 39 -16.47 11.18 -17.08
C ARG A 39 -15.78 10.61 -15.84
N VAL A 40 -14.66 9.90 -16.02
CA VAL A 40 -13.89 9.35 -14.88
C VAL A 40 -13.33 10.47 -14.00
N GLY A 41 -12.95 11.61 -14.59
CA GLY A 41 -12.50 12.79 -13.85
C GLY A 41 -13.58 13.32 -12.92
N ARG A 42 -14.83 13.37 -13.39
CA ARG A 42 -16.01 13.79 -12.63
C ARG A 42 -16.39 12.78 -11.54
N ASP A 43 -16.44 11.50 -11.88
CA ASP A 43 -17.02 10.47 -11.00
C ASP A 43 -16.02 9.94 -9.97
N ARG A 44 -14.73 9.84 -10.33
CA ARG A 44 -13.70 9.15 -9.53
C ARG A 44 -12.46 10.01 -9.24
N GLY A 45 -12.47 11.26 -9.68
CA GLY A 45 -11.38 12.22 -9.50
C GLY A 45 -10.28 12.17 -10.55
N HIS A 46 -9.57 13.29 -10.65
CA HIS A 46 -8.59 13.56 -11.70
C HIS A 46 -7.44 12.54 -11.76
N TYR A 47 -6.95 12.07 -10.61
CA TYR A 47 -5.86 11.09 -10.56
C TYR A 47 -6.27 9.76 -11.22
N THR A 48 -7.48 9.28 -10.92
CA THR A 48 -8.01 8.03 -11.50
C THR A 48 -8.16 8.16 -13.01
N ALA A 49 -8.66 9.31 -13.48
CA ALA A 49 -8.81 9.59 -14.91
C ALA A 49 -7.48 9.60 -15.66
N ASN A 50 -6.47 10.29 -15.12
CA ASN A 50 -5.13 10.32 -15.73
C ASN A 50 -4.48 8.94 -15.77
N ARG A 51 -4.67 8.12 -14.72
CA ARG A 51 -4.18 6.73 -14.72
C ARG A 51 -4.89 5.86 -15.75
N ALA A 52 -6.20 6.02 -15.92
CA ALA A 52 -6.96 5.34 -16.96
C ALA A 52 -6.48 5.73 -18.37
N LEU A 53 -6.27 7.03 -18.60
CA LEU A 53 -5.73 7.53 -19.86
C LEU A 53 -4.32 6.98 -20.13
N ALA A 54 -3.44 6.96 -19.13
CA ALA A 54 -2.09 6.39 -19.27
C ALA A 54 -2.13 4.90 -19.62
N LEU A 55 -3.04 4.13 -19.01
CA LEU A 55 -3.24 2.73 -19.32
C LEU A 55 -3.73 2.53 -20.76
N LEU A 56 -4.75 3.29 -21.20
CA LEU A 56 -5.26 3.21 -22.56
C LEU A 56 -4.17 3.56 -23.59
N ARG A 57 -3.38 4.61 -23.32
CA ARG A 57 -2.23 4.95 -24.17
C ARG A 57 -1.28 3.78 -24.31
N ALA A 58 -0.89 3.13 -23.21
CA ALA A 58 -0.01 1.97 -23.24
C ALA A 58 -0.64 0.78 -24.01
N MET A 59 -1.93 0.51 -23.80
CA MET A 59 -2.65 -0.58 -24.47
C MET A 59 -2.69 -0.40 -25.99
N PHE A 60 -3.08 0.77 -26.48
CA PHE A 60 -3.11 1.05 -27.93
C PHE A 60 -1.72 1.06 -28.55
N THR A 61 -0.71 1.56 -27.84
CA THR A 61 0.69 1.47 -28.31
C THR A 61 1.13 0.01 -28.45
N LEU A 62 0.81 -0.85 -27.47
CA LEU A 62 1.14 -2.26 -27.53
C LEU A 62 0.37 -2.99 -28.64
N ALA A 63 -0.91 -2.67 -28.81
CA ALA A 63 -1.73 -3.23 -29.88
C ALA A 63 -1.16 -2.90 -31.27
N ARG A 64 -0.62 -1.69 -31.46
CA ARG A 64 0.11 -1.32 -32.68
C ARG A 64 1.38 -2.17 -32.84
N THR A 65 2.17 -2.34 -31.78
CA THR A 65 3.39 -3.16 -31.82
C THR A 65 3.11 -4.61 -32.20
N TRP A 66 1.97 -5.15 -31.79
CA TRP A 66 1.53 -6.50 -32.13
C TRP A 66 0.76 -6.61 -33.46
N GLY A 67 0.59 -5.51 -34.19
CA GLY A 67 -0.16 -5.51 -35.45
C GLY A 67 -1.68 -5.72 -35.29
N LEU A 68 -2.22 -5.56 -34.08
CA LEU A 68 -3.66 -5.75 -33.79
C LEU A 68 -4.51 -4.52 -34.18
N CYS A 69 -3.89 -3.36 -34.33
CA CYS A 69 -4.56 -2.18 -34.86
C CYS A 69 -3.63 -1.41 -35.81
N SER A 70 -4.19 -0.94 -36.90
CA SER A 70 -3.55 -0.03 -37.85
C SER A 70 -4.11 1.37 -37.60
N GLY A 71 -3.24 2.36 -37.46
CA GLY A 71 -3.63 3.77 -37.23
C GLY A 71 -2.98 4.40 -36.01
N ASP A 72 -3.38 5.64 -35.75
CA ASP A 72 -2.90 6.40 -34.60
C ASP A 72 -3.58 5.98 -33.30
N ASN A 73 -2.86 6.16 -32.20
CA ASN A 73 -3.39 5.85 -30.87
C ASN A 73 -4.42 6.93 -30.48
N PRO A 74 -5.71 6.57 -30.28
CA PRO A 74 -6.78 7.53 -29.98
C PRO A 74 -6.59 8.24 -28.64
N ALA A 75 -5.80 7.67 -27.74
CA ALA A 75 -5.50 8.25 -26.43
C ALA A 75 -4.30 9.24 -26.46
N THR A 76 -3.60 9.36 -27.59
CA THR A 76 -2.50 10.31 -27.76
C THR A 76 -3.03 11.73 -27.91
N GLY A 77 -2.41 12.72 -27.26
CA GLY A 77 -2.79 14.14 -27.39
C GLY A 77 -3.94 14.62 -26.49
N ILE A 78 -4.57 13.72 -25.73
CA ILE A 78 -5.53 14.12 -24.68
C ILE A 78 -4.77 14.72 -23.50
N ARG A 79 -5.15 15.95 -23.11
CA ARG A 79 -4.50 16.68 -22.01
C ARG A 79 -4.92 16.09 -20.67
N GLN A 80 -3.92 15.74 -19.85
CA GLN A 80 -4.16 15.24 -18.49
C GLN A 80 -4.67 16.36 -17.58
N PHE A 81 -5.48 15.99 -16.59
CA PHE A 81 -5.86 16.91 -15.52
C PHE A 81 -4.63 17.30 -14.68
N ARG A 82 -4.64 18.51 -14.11
CA ARG A 82 -3.59 18.94 -13.18
C ARG A 82 -3.72 18.13 -11.88
N GLU A 83 -2.68 17.37 -11.57
CA GLU A 83 -2.58 16.65 -10.30
C GLU A 83 -1.90 17.53 -9.25
N ALA A 84 -2.54 17.69 -8.10
CA ALA A 84 -1.90 18.28 -6.93
C ALA A 84 -1.19 17.16 -6.15
N ARG A 85 0.11 17.33 -5.93
CA ARG A 85 0.86 16.43 -5.06
C ARG A 85 0.39 16.63 -3.61
N ARG A 86 0.23 15.53 -2.88
CA ARG A 86 -0.01 15.58 -1.44
C ARG A 86 1.33 15.78 -0.75
N ASP A 87 1.58 17.00 -0.26
CA ASP A 87 2.82 17.36 0.44
C ASP A 87 2.60 17.63 1.94
N ARG A 88 1.43 17.24 2.48
CA ARG A 88 1.15 17.37 3.91
C ARG A 88 2.03 16.40 4.71
N VAL A 89 2.83 16.96 5.61
CA VAL A 89 3.63 16.25 6.61
C VAL A 89 3.05 16.51 8.00
N LEU A 90 3.23 15.57 8.93
CA LEU A 90 2.81 15.77 10.32
C LEU A 90 3.66 16.86 10.98
N GLY A 91 2.99 17.86 11.56
CA GLY A 91 3.66 18.86 12.39
C GLY A 91 4.11 18.27 13.75
N PRO A 92 4.97 18.96 14.50
CA PRO A 92 5.46 18.49 15.81
C PRO A 92 4.31 18.16 16.79
N ASP A 93 3.29 19.01 16.88
CA ASP A 93 2.15 18.78 17.79
C ASP A 93 1.27 17.60 17.34
N GLU A 94 1.08 17.45 16.04
CA GLU A 94 0.35 16.31 15.48
C GLU A 94 1.10 15.00 15.71
N LEU A 95 2.42 15.02 15.57
CA LEU A 95 3.28 13.88 15.87
C LEU A 95 3.20 13.49 17.35
N SER A 96 3.28 14.46 18.26
CA SER A 96 3.13 14.23 19.70
C SER A 96 1.78 13.59 20.04
N ARG A 97 0.67 14.10 19.48
CA ARG A 97 -0.67 13.50 19.65
C ARG A 97 -0.75 12.11 19.04
N ALA A 98 -0.14 11.88 17.87
CA ALA A 98 -0.11 10.58 17.24
C ALA A 98 0.66 9.56 18.08
N LEU A 99 1.80 9.93 18.67
CA LEU A 99 2.57 9.06 19.56
C LEU A 99 1.78 8.68 20.81
N VAL A 100 1.08 9.63 21.44
CA VAL A 100 0.20 9.34 22.60
C VAL A 100 -0.92 8.36 22.21
N ALA A 101 -1.56 8.57 21.05
CA ALA A 101 -2.60 7.66 20.57
C ALA A 101 -2.05 6.27 20.26
N ILE A 102 -0.85 6.17 19.67
CA ILE A 102 -0.17 4.89 19.45
C ILE A 102 0.06 4.20 20.79
N ASP A 103 0.51 4.91 21.83
CA ASP A 103 0.83 4.29 23.12
C ASP A 103 -0.39 3.70 23.83
N GLN A 104 -1.58 4.24 23.57
CA GLN A 104 -2.86 3.78 24.09
C GLN A 104 -3.44 2.56 23.34
N GLU A 105 -2.88 2.18 22.19
CA GLU A 105 -3.34 1.03 21.41
C GLU A 105 -3.15 -0.28 22.19
N ALA A 106 -4.20 -1.09 22.28
CA ALA A 106 -4.17 -2.31 23.09
C ALA A 106 -3.21 -3.35 22.50
N ASP A 107 -3.22 -3.51 21.17
CA ASP A 107 -2.38 -4.48 20.49
C ASP A 107 -0.94 -3.98 20.35
N TRP A 108 0.00 -4.69 20.97
CA TRP A 108 1.42 -4.38 20.89
C TRP A 108 1.97 -4.41 19.44
N ARG A 109 1.35 -5.20 18.55
CA ARG A 109 1.77 -5.32 17.15
C ARG A 109 1.56 -4.01 16.40
N TRP A 110 0.40 -3.38 16.60
CA TRP A 110 0.09 -2.09 15.99
C TRP A 110 0.96 -0.98 16.57
N ARG A 111 1.23 -1.01 17.89
CA ARG A 111 2.19 -0.10 18.54
C ARG A 111 3.58 -0.20 17.94
N ALA A 112 4.12 -1.41 17.85
CA ALA A 112 5.43 -1.65 17.25
C ALA A 112 5.47 -1.23 15.78
N TYR A 113 4.43 -1.56 15.01
CA TYR A 113 4.32 -1.19 13.61
C TYR A 113 4.37 0.34 13.41
N PHE A 114 3.51 1.11 14.08
CA PHE A 114 3.48 2.56 13.88
C PHE A 114 4.75 3.25 14.38
N ARG A 115 5.32 2.80 15.52
CA ARG A 115 6.60 3.32 16.01
C ARG A 115 7.75 3.06 15.04
N LEU A 116 7.86 1.85 14.51
CA LEU A 116 8.89 1.53 13.51
C LEU A 116 8.66 2.28 12.20
N ALA A 117 7.40 2.45 11.78
CA ALA A 117 7.06 3.22 10.59
C ALA A 117 7.49 4.69 10.71
N LEU A 118 7.27 5.31 11.87
CA LEU A 118 7.67 6.69 12.15
C LEU A 118 9.19 6.84 12.29
N LEU A 119 9.86 5.87 12.92
CA LEU A 119 11.29 5.94 13.22
C LEU A 119 12.18 5.62 12.01
N LEU A 120 11.77 4.63 11.20
CA LEU A 120 12.59 4.09 10.11
C LEU A 120 12.11 4.54 8.72
N GLY A 121 10.87 5.03 8.60
CA GLY A 121 10.26 5.41 7.33
C GLY A 121 10.15 4.31 6.25
N PRO A 122 10.02 2.99 6.56
CA PRO A 122 9.88 1.97 5.53
C PRO A 122 8.55 2.11 4.79
N ARG A 123 8.46 1.55 3.59
CA ARG A 123 7.15 1.44 2.94
C ARG A 123 6.27 0.52 3.78
N LYS A 124 4.97 0.81 3.89
CA LYS A 124 3.97 -0.03 4.61
C LYS A 124 4.16 -1.52 4.36
N HIS A 125 4.31 -1.88 3.09
CA HIS A 125 4.46 -3.27 2.67
C HIS A 125 5.78 -3.92 3.11
N GLU A 126 6.86 -3.14 3.20
CA GLU A 126 8.17 -3.60 3.65
C GLU A 126 8.10 -3.98 5.13
N LEU A 127 7.44 -3.17 5.95
CA LEU A 127 7.27 -3.43 7.38
C LEU A 127 6.29 -4.57 7.65
N LEU A 128 5.19 -4.67 6.90
CA LEU A 128 4.24 -5.79 7.03
C LEU A 128 4.82 -7.14 6.60
N ARG A 129 5.84 -7.15 5.75
CA ARG A 129 6.56 -8.36 5.33
C ARG A 129 7.88 -8.58 6.07
N ALA A 130 8.16 -7.78 7.10
CA ALA A 130 9.37 -7.92 7.90
C ALA A 130 9.45 -9.33 8.52
N GLN A 131 10.61 -9.96 8.38
CA GLN A 131 10.89 -11.26 8.98
C GLN A 131 12.01 -11.13 10.01
N TRP A 132 11.86 -11.81 11.14
CA TRP A 132 12.87 -11.88 12.20
C TRP A 132 14.24 -12.36 11.69
N THR A 133 14.27 -13.24 10.68
CA THR A 133 15.51 -13.74 10.06
C THR A 133 16.31 -12.68 9.31
N LYS A 134 15.74 -11.50 9.09
CA LYS A 134 16.36 -10.36 8.38
C LYS A 134 16.78 -9.23 9.32
N LEU A 135 16.50 -9.39 10.61
CA LEU A 135 16.87 -8.47 11.67
C LEU A 135 18.16 -8.96 12.33
N ASP A 136 19.23 -8.19 12.17
CA ASP A 136 20.48 -8.41 12.87
C ASP A 136 20.55 -7.45 14.06
N PHE A 137 20.26 -7.97 15.26
CA PHE A 137 20.32 -7.20 16.49
C PHE A 137 21.75 -6.91 16.96
N SER A 138 22.74 -7.69 16.51
CA SER A 138 24.15 -7.47 16.82
C SER A 138 24.69 -6.31 16.00
N ALA A 139 24.40 -6.30 14.70
CA ALA A 139 24.74 -5.21 13.79
C ALA A 139 23.75 -4.03 13.85
N ARG A 140 22.70 -4.13 14.67
CA ARG A 140 21.58 -3.16 14.76
C ARG A 140 21.07 -2.75 13.39
N SER A 141 20.82 -3.73 12.53
CA SER A 141 20.38 -3.47 11.17
C SER A 141 19.24 -4.38 10.76
N TRP A 142 18.30 -3.81 10.00
CA TRP A 142 17.27 -4.56 9.32
C TRP A 142 17.53 -4.51 7.83
N ARG A 143 17.84 -5.68 7.24
CA ARG A 143 18.20 -5.79 5.83
C ARG A 143 17.04 -6.31 5.02
N LEU A 144 16.47 -5.47 4.15
CA LEU A 144 15.50 -5.90 3.17
C LEU A 144 16.21 -6.35 1.88
N PRO A 145 16.16 -7.64 1.50
CA PRO A 145 16.92 -8.15 0.36
C PRO A 145 16.40 -7.64 -0.98
N THR A 146 15.11 -7.33 -1.10
CA THR A 146 14.48 -6.89 -2.35
C THR A 146 13.51 -5.75 -2.09
N THR A 147 13.84 -4.57 -2.61
CA THR A 147 12.91 -3.44 -2.70
C THR A 147 12.40 -3.28 -4.13
N LYS A 148 11.34 -2.49 -4.32
CA LYS A 148 10.79 -2.13 -5.63
C LYS A 148 11.84 -1.54 -6.61
N ALA A 149 12.97 -1.06 -6.09
CA ALA A 149 14.07 -0.49 -6.86
C ALA A 149 15.25 -1.46 -7.09
N GLY A 150 15.11 -2.75 -6.76
CA GLY A 150 16.14 -3.77 -6.99
C GLY A 150 17.38 -3.66 -6.09
N ARG A 151 17.44 -2.68 -5.18
CA ARG A 151 18.55 -2.49 -4.24
C ARG A 151 18.15 -2.94 -2.83
N PRO A 152 19.06 -3.60 -2.09
CA PRO A 152 18.81 -3.93 -0.70
C PRO A 152 18.73 -2.63 0.11
N HIS A 153 17.69 -2.50 0.93
CA HIS A 153 17.55 -1.35 1.83
C HIS A 153 17.95 -1.78 3.23
N LEU A 154 18.88 -1.04 3.82
CA LEU A 154 19.36 -1.29 5.16
C LEU A 154 18.81 -0.20 6.06
N PHE A 155 17.93 -0.59 6.98
CA PHE A 155 17.44 0.31 8.01
C PHE A 155 18.32 0.15 9.25
N PRO A 156 18.92 1.23 9.79
CA PRO A 156 19.55 1.17 11.10
C PRO A 156 18.44 0.91 12.13
N LEU A 157 18.68 0.05 13.12
CA LEU A 157 17.78 -0.18 14.25
C LEU A 157 18.28 0.68 15.42
N PRO A 158 17.62 1.81 15.72
CA PRO A 158 18.00 2.63 16.86
C PRO A 158 17.78 1.84 18.15
N THR A 159 18.51 2.17 19.21
CA THR A 159 18.40 1.54 20.53
C THR A 159 16.95 1.33 21.02
N PRO A 160 15.97 2.25 20.83
CA PRO A 160 14.56 2.00 21.21
C PRO A 160 13.83 0.93 20.37
N ALA A 161 14.33 0.58 19.17
CA ALA A 161 13.76 -0.45 18.31
C ALA A 161 14.35 -1.85 18.58
N CYS A 162 15.50 -1.93 19.25
CA CYS A 162 16.02 -3.21 19.71
C CYS A 162 15.26 -3.65 20.96
N PRO A 163 14.79 -4.91 21.04
CA PRO A 163 14.24 -5.43 22.27
C PRO A 163 15.30 -5.30 23.36
N ARG A 164 14.93 -4.65 24.47
CA ARG A 164 15.78 -4.53 25.65
C ARG A 164 16.08 -5.96 26.09
N LYS A 165 17.36 -6.38 26.04
CA LYS A 165 17.80 -7.69 26.50
C LYS A 165 17.60 -7.70 28.02
N ASP A 166 16.40 -8.07 28.48
CA ASP A 166 16.13 -8.22 29.89
C ASP A 166 17.09 -9.25 30.46
N ARG A 167 17.82 -8.85 31.50
CA ARG A 167 18.67 -9.73 32.31
C ARG A 167 17.78 -10.71 33.10
N ARG A 168 17.16 -11.67 32.43
CA ARG A 168 16.62 -12.87 33.08
C ARG A 168 17.20 -14.12 32.43
N GLY A 169 18.06 -14.79 33.20
CA GLY A 169 18.44 -16.18 33.02
C GLY A 169 19.55 -16.44 32.01
N ARG A 170 20.77 -16.66 32.50
CA ARG A 170 21.66 -17.63 31.87
C ARG A 170 20.95 -18.98 31.95
N GLY A 171 20.67 -19.58 30.81
CA GLY A 171 20.06 -20.89 30.69
C GLY A 171 20.15 -21.32 29.24
N THR A 172 21.16 -22.11 28.93
CA THR A 172 21.38 -22.78 27.65
C THR A 172 20.13 -23.55 27.17
N SER A 173 19.69 -23.35 25.92
CA SER A 173 19.34 -24.41 24.94
C SER A 173 18.42 -23.93 23.80
N ARG A 174 18.86 -24.23 22.56
CA ARG A 174 18.15 -24.55 21.30
C ARG A 174 17.02 -23.64 20.73
N PRO A 175 16.93 -23.49 19.39
CA PRO A 175 15.91 -22.69 18.73
C PRO A 175 14.59 -23.47 18.66
N GLY A 176 13.66 -23.17 19.55
CA GLY A 176 12.37 -23.87 19.64
C GLY A 176 11.20 -22.92 19.94
N ARG A 177 10.48 -22.56 18.87
CA ARG A 177 9.01 -22.42 18.84
C ARG A 177 8.37 -21.74 20.07
N TRP A 178 8.23 -20.41 20.04
CA TRP A 178 7.33 -19.71 20.96
C TRP A 178 5.88 -20.17 20.70
N ARG A 179 5.28 -20.81 21.72
CA ARG A 179 3.99 -21.48 21.66
C ARG A 179 2.88 -20.51 21.23
N ARG A 180 1.99 -20.98 20.36
CA ARG A 180 0.68 -20.34 20.11
C ARG A 180 -0.09 -20.36 21.43
N ALA A 181 -0.50 -19.20 21.91
CA ALA A 181 -1.59 -19.11 22.88
C ALA A 181 -2.84 -19.69 22.20
N THR A 182 -3.24 -20.90 22.58
CA THR A 182 -4.52 -21.47 22.18
C THR A 182 -5.54 -21.04 23.22
N ALA A 183 -6.57 -20.34 22.75
CA ALA A 183 -7.80 -20.18 23.50
C ALA A 183 -8.39 -21.57 23.76
N ARG A 184 -8.65 -21.89 25.03
CA ARG A 184 -9.58 -22.94 25.48
C ARG A 184 -10.46 -22.25 26.52
N SER A 185 -11.64 -21.80 26.09
CA SER A 185 -12.93 -22.50 26.24
C SER A 185 -13.31 -22.65 27.71
N CYS A 186 -14.10 -21.69 28.19
CA CYS A 186 -14.87 -21.79 29.42
C CYS A 186 -15.88 -22.94 29.28
N HIS A 187 -15.78 -23.95 30.13
CA HIS A 187 -16.90 -24.83 30.51
C HIS A 187 -16.68 -25.23 31.97
N SER A 188 -17.58 -24.77 32.84
CA SER A 188 -17.70 -25.18 34.24
C SER A 188 -18.54 -26.44 34.35
N PRO A 189 -18.31 -27.33 35.31
CA PRO A 189 -19.35 -28.22 35.81
C PRO A 189 -19.88 -27.73 37.16
N GLY A 190 -21.20 -27.89 37.34
CA GLY A 190 -21.85 -27.90 38.65
C GLY A 190 -21.78 -29.28 39.29
#